data_AF-A0A7C6KM97-F1
#
_entry.id   AF-A0A7C6KM97-F1
#
_cell.length_a   1.000
_cell.length_b   1.000
_cell.length_c   1.000
_cell.angle_alpha   90.00
_cell.angle_beta   90.00
_cell.angle_gamma   90.00
#
_symmetry.space_group_name_H-M   'P 1'
#
loop_
_entity.id
_entity.type
_entity.pdbx_description
1 polymer ?
#
loop_
_entity_poly.entity_id
_entity_poly.type
_entity_poly.pdbx_seq_one_letter_code
_entity_poly.pdbx_strand_id
1 'polypeptide(L)'
;MRYERIPTDNPIRQIWNRMGILSSLSGAMKFLETAVAEKEISLDPSIVKEKARGLAFCLRSAREYFSVSVEGNLTSACLAYYYGTFSLLKALLLADVSNDVTLSQIEKYTRYGHGLGTMSEDRSKFPESELLMILANGFLPCFLKACGYDIANMAVNRRYNNIGEVDDVDKPKLIPLADLLSRIPEIKPIYVELFKRQPDYLSYRIQKIPGNNLVHITAPFYRNSPYLNADSIRKVLGLPPSVQFIEIDEYGERGLRTTSGVAEYFVDGRRIYESVMAYDCYVSPLLGIGDVLLFDFMFLYTLSIWVRYRPALWRELMEGDYDAFRPLIVDFLTVAERIIPNIVLNRLYDRKFLFAGFSYYS
;
A
#
# COMPACT_ATOMS: atom_id res chain seq x y z
N MET A 1 -12.55 -14.09 -7.39
CA MET A 1 -12.78 -13.42 -6.10
C MET A 1 -14.27 -13.14 -5.95
N ARG A 2 -14.88 -13.47 -4.80
CA ARG A 2 -16.30 -13.13 -4.54
C ARG A 2 -16.42 -11.61 -4.37
N TYR A 3 -17.50 -11.03 -4.87
CA TYR A 3 -17.70 -9.59 -4.89
C TYR A 3 -19.05 -9.25 -4.22
N GLU A 4 -19.05 -8.25 -3.34
CA GLU A 4 -20.23 -7.81 -2.60
C GLU A 4 -20.36 -6.29 -2.64
N ARG A 5 -21.52 -5.81 -3.11
CA ARG A 5 -21.86 -4.38 -3.12
C ARG A 5 -22.68 -4.04 -1.90
N ILE A 6 -22.30 -2.98 -1.21
CA ILE A 6 -22.98 -2.48 -0.01
C ILE A 6 -23.33 -1.00 -0.28
N PRO A 7 -24.60 -0.70 -0.61
CA PRO A 7 -25.05 0.68 -0.81
C PRO A 7 -24.96 1.43 0.52
N THR A 8 -24.22 2.54 0.55
CA THR A 8 -24.13 3.37 1.76
C THR A 8 -23.57 4.76 1.47
N ASP A 9 -24.10 5.77 2.16
CA ASP A 9 -23.55 7.12 2.19
C ASP A 9 -22.52 7.30 3.32
N ASN A 10 -22.29 6.27 4.14
CA ASN A 10 -21.27 6.27 5.19
C ASN A 10 -20.36 5.03 5.09
N PRO A 11 -19.50 4.98 4.05
CA PRO A 11 -18.67 3.82 3.76
C PRO A 11 -17.72 3.48 4.91
N ILE A 12 -17.06 4.47 5.52
CA ILE A 12 -16.10 4.27 6.61
C ILE A 12 -16.78 3.57 7.80
N ARG A 13 -17.95 4.05 8.23
CA ARG A 13 -18.70 3.41 9.32
C ARG A 13 -19.11 1.98 8.98
N GLN A 14 -19.54 1.72 7.74
CA GLN A 14 -19.95 0.37 7.34
C GLN A 14 -18.77 -0.61 7.27
N ILE A 15 -17.61 -0.17 6.79
CA ILE A 15 -16.37 -0.96 6.82
C ILE A 15 -16.06 -1.40 8.26
N TRP A 16 -16.05 -0.47 9.21
CA TRP A 16 -15.78 -0.77 10.62
C TRP A 16 -16.86 -1.62 11.28
N ASN A 17 -18.14 -1.44 10.92
CA ASN A 17 -19.22 -2.30 11.41
C ASN A 17 -19.04 -3.76 10.94
N ARG A 18 -18.64 -3.97 9.69
CA ARG A 18 -18.35 -5.31 9.15
C ARG A 18 -17.14 -5.95 9.82
N MET A 19 -16.05 -5.20 10.00
CA MET A 19 -14.90 -5.69 10.76
C MET A 19 -15.24 -5.93 12.24
N GLY A 20 -16.23 -5.20 12.79
CA GLY A 20 -16.68 -5.32 14.18
C GLY A 20 -17.16 -6.71 14.58
N ILE A 21 -17.61 -7.54 13.62
CA ILE A 21 -17.92 -8.95 13.85
C ILE A 21 -16.68 -9.69 14.40
N LEU A 22 -15.53 -9.46 13.75
CA LEU A 22 -14.24 -10.06 14.11
C LEU A 22 -13.58 -9.36 15.30
N SER A 23 -14.05 -8.20 15.72
CA SER A 23 -13.62 -7.53 16.94
C SER A 23 -14.17 -8.19 18.21
N SER A 24 -15.12 -9.12 18.09
CA SER A 24 -15.61 -9.95 19.20
C SER A 24 -14.82 -11.26 19.29
N LEU A 25 -14.59 -11.78 20.50
CA LEU A 25 -13.86 -13.05 20.68
C LEU A 25 -14.60 -14.23 20.03
N SER A 26 -15.92 -14.30 20.18
CA SER A 26 -16.74 -15.34 19.58
C SER A 26 -16.76 -15.25 18.04
N GLY A 27 -16.86 -14.04 17.49
CA GLY A 27 -16.82 -13.82 16.05
C GLY A 27 -15.46 -14.16 15.44
N ALA A 28 -14.37 -13.74 16.07
CA ALA A 28 -13.01 -14.09 15.65
C ALA A 28 -12.75 -15.60 15.73
N MET A 29 -13.20 -16.26 16.81
CA MET A 29 -13.05 -17.71 16.97
C MET A 29 -13.77 -18.46 15.85
N LYS A 30 -15.07 -18.17 15.66
CA LYS A 30 -15.87 -18.80 14.60
C LYS A 30 -15.28 -18.57 13.22
N PHE A 31 -14.78 -17.36 12.96
CA PHE A 31 -14.12 -17.01 11.70
C PHE A 31 -12.88 -17.89 11.45
N LEU A 32 -11.99 -18.04 12.44
CA LEU A 32 -10.78 -18.86 12.30
C LEU A 32 -11.11 -20.35 12.22
N GLU A 33 -12.03 -20.86 13.04
CA GLU A 33 -12.47 -22.26 12.99
C GLU A 33 -13.04 -22.62 11.61
N THR A 34 -13.83 -21.71 11.02
CA THR A 34 -14.35 -21.86 9.66
C THR A 34 -13.20 -21.90 8.64
N ALA A 35 -12.24 -20.98 8.74
CA ALA A 35 -11.10 -20.93 7.83
C ALA A 35 -10.19 -22.17 7.94
N VAL A 36 -10.00 -22.71 9.16
CA VAL A 36 -9.25 -23.96 9.40
C VAL A 36 -9.96 -25.14 8.73
N ALA A 37 -11.29 -25.24 8.89
CA ALA A 37 -12.09 -26.30 8.29
C ALA A 37 -12.13 -26.21 6.75
N GLU A 38 -12.35 -25.01 6.20
CA GLU A 38 -12.43 -24.79 4.74
C GLU A 38 -11.10 -25.04 4.01
N LYS A 39 -9.97 -24.76 4.67
CA LYS A 39 -8.63 -24.96 4.11
C LYS A 39 -8.03 -26.34 4.44
N GLU A 40 -8.77 -27.18 5.17
CA GLU A 40 -8.32 -28.51 5.62
C GLU A 40 -6.96 -28.47 6.37
N ILE A 41 -6.72 -27.39 7.12
CA ILE A 41 -5.48 -27.21 7.89
C ILE A 41 -5.64 -27.85 9.27
N SER A 42 -4.60 -28.54 9.75
CA SER A 42 -4.54 -28.97 11.15
C SER A 42 -3.82 -27.92 11.98
N LEU A 43 -4.56 -27.22 12.85
CA LEU A 43 -4.02 -26.25 13.79
C LEU A 43 -4.51 -26.57 15.20
N ASP A 44 -3.62 -26.49 16.19
CA ASP A 44 -3.97 -26.74 17.59
C ASP A 44 -5.10 -25.79 18.04
N PRO A 45 -6.21 -26.30 18.62
CA PRO A 45 -7.31 -25.47 19.09
C PRO A 45 -6.89 -24.36 20.07
N SER A 46 -5.82 -24.57 20.86
CA SER A 46 -5.27 -23.56 21.74
C SER A 46 -4.63 -22.39 20.96
N ILE A 47 -3.95 -22.67 19.85
CA ILE A 47 -3.39 -21.67 18.94
C ILE A 47 -4.52 -20.90 18.26
N VAL A 48 -5.57 -21.59 17.79
CA VAL A 48 -6.76 -20.94 17.20
C VAL A 48 -7.36 -19.94 18.19
N LYS A 49 -7.49 -20.33 19.46
CA LYS A 49 -8.03 -19.47 20.52
C LYS A 49 -7.13 -18.26 20.79
N GLU A 50 -5.81 -18.43 20.81
CA GLU A 50 -4.87 -17.32 21.00
C GLU A 50 -4.90 -16.36 19.80
N LYS A 51 -4.91 -16.88 18.57
CA LYS A 51 -5.05 -16.10 17.34
C LYS A 51 -6.36 -15.33 17.29
N ALA A 52 -7.49 -15.96 17.67
CA ALA A 52 -8.79 -15.31 17.74
C ALA A 52 -8.79 -14.13 18.72
N ARG A 53 -8.18 -14.32 19.89
CA ARG A 53 -8.02 -13.25 20.89
C ARG A 53 -7.18 -12.09 20.32
N GLY A 54 -6.03 -12.40 19.74
CA GLY A 54 -5.16 -11.40 19.13
C GLY A 54 -5.82 -10.64 17.99
N LEU A 55 -6.52 -11.34 17.09
CA LEU A 55 -7.27 -10.76 15.98
C LEU A 55 -8.31 -9.77 16.49
N ALA A 56 -9.15 -10.19 17.44
CA ALA A 56 -10.18 -9.35 18.02
C ALA A 56 -9.59 -8.10 18.69
N PHE A 57 -8.45 -8.25 19.37
CA PHE A 57 -7.79 -7.15 20.10
C PHE A 57 -7.19 -6.14 19.11
N CYS A 58 -6.47 -6.63 18.10
CA CYS A 58 -5.86 -5.80 17.06
C CYS A 58 -6.91 -4.99 16.28
N LEU A 59 -8.06 -5.59 15.95
CA LEU A 59 -9.13 -4.87 15.25
C LEU A 59 -9.80 -3.79 16.11
N ARG A 60 -9.95 -4.01 17.43
CA ARG A 60 -10.46 -2.97 18.33
C ARG A 60 -9.47 -1.80 18.45
N SER A 61 -8.20 -2.10 18.67
CA SER A 61 -7.16 -1.06 18.72
C SER A 61 -7.08 -0.29 17.40
N ALA A 62 -7.15 -0.98 16.25
CA ALA A 62 -7.17 -0.33 14.95
C ALA A 62 -8.33 0.66 14.82
N ARG A 63 -9.54 0.25 15.21
CA ARG A 63 -10.74 1.12 15.17
C ARG A 63 -10.58 2.36 16.05
N GLU A 64 -10.02 2.20 17.24
CA GLU A 64 -9.76 3.32 18.16
C GLU A 64 -8.78 4.32 17.54
N TYR A 65 -7.66 3.83 16.99
CA TYR A 65 -6.69 4.70 16.32
C TYR A 65 -7.25 5.43 15.10
N PHE A 66 -8.04 4.76 14.26
CA PHE A 66 -8.67 5.39 13.10
C PHE A 66 -9.82 6.34 13.46
N SER A 67 -10.27 6.39 14.73
CA SER A 67 -11.29 7.35 15.17
C SER A 67 -10.76 8.78 15.35
N VAL A 68 -9.44 8.97 15.29
CA VAL A 68 -8.82 10.31 15.34
C VAL A 68 -9.09 11.04 14.03
N SER A 69 -9.73 12.21 14.12
CA SER A 69 -10.06 13.04 12.96
C SER A 69 -8.82 13.74 12.40
N VAL A 70 -8.64 13.61 11.08
CA VAL A 70 -7.60 14.32 10.31
C VAL A 70 -7.77 15.83 10.41
N GLU A 71 -9.01 16.32 10.26
CA GLU A 71 -9.35 17.75 10.36
C GLU A 71 -9.15 18.31 11.77
N GLY A 72 -9.39 17.48 12.79
CA GLY A 72 -9.25 17.89 14.18
C GLY A 72 -7.79 18.08 14.60
N ASN A 73 -6.91 17.15 14.25
CA ASN A 73 -5.48 17.24 14.56
C ASN A 73 -4.64 16.35 13.64
N LEU A 74 -4.05 16.95 12.61
CA LEU A 74 -3.22 16.26 11.63
C LEU A 74 -2.04 15.50 12.27
N THR A 75 -1.36 16.12 13.23
CA THR A 75 -0.21 15.53 13.95
C THR A 75 -0.62 14.25 14.68
N SER A 76 -1.75 14.29 15.39
CA SER A 76 -2.30 13.13 16.09
C SER A 76 -2.79 12.06 15.11
N ALA A 77 -3.40 12.45 13.99
CA ALA A 77 -3.87 11.54 12.96
C ALA A 77 -2.70 10.76 12.31
N CYS A 78 -1.59 11.43 11.99
CA CYS A 78 -0.36 10.77 11.49
C CYS A 78 0.07 9.61 12.40
N LEU A 79 0.15 9.89 13.71
CA LEU A 79 0.59 8.90 14.69
C LEU A 79 -0.46 7.79 14.88
N ALA A 80 -1.72 8.17 14.99
CA ALA A 80 -2.80 7.23 15.23
C ALA A 80 -2.98 6.29 14.04
N TYR A 81 -3.07 6.80 12.81
CA TYR A 81 -3.29 5.97 11.62
C TYR A 81 -2.11 5.03 11.36
N TYR A 82 -0.89 5.43 11.71
CA TYR A 82 0.24 4.52 11.74
C TYR A 82 0.02 3.32 12.65
N TYR A 83 -0.29 3.55 13.93
CA TYR A 83 -0.52 2.46 14.90
C TYR A 83 -1.82 1.67 14.61
N GLY A 84 -2.81 2.32 14.01
CA GLY A 84 -4.02 1.68 13.51
C GLY A 84 -3.71 0.70 12.39
N THR A 85 -2.97 1.15 11.38
CA THR A 85 -2.54 0.31 10.24
C THR A 85 -1.62 -0.81 10.71
N PHE A 86 -0.70 -0.52 11.64
CA PHE A 86 0.13 -1.55 12.26
C PHE A 86 -0.71 -2.63 12.95
N SER A 87 -1.78 -2.23 13.62
CA SER A 87 -2.74 -3.16 14.25
C SER A 87 -3.52 -3.97 13.21
N LEU A 88 -3.89 -3.37 12.09
CA LEU A 88 -4.52 -4.09 10.97
C LEU A 88 -3.56 -5.10 10.30
N LEU A 89 -2.27 -4.79 10.14
CA LEU A 89 -1.30 -5.76 9.63
C LEU A 89 -1.11 -6.95 10.59
N LYS A 90 -1.04 -6.68 11.90
CA LYS A 90 -1.03 -7.76 12.92
C LYS A 90 -2.30 -8.62 12.82
N ALA A 91 -3.46 -8.00 12.62
CA ALA A 91 -4.72 -8.71 12.43
C ALA A 91 -4.69 -9.62 11.20
N LEU A 92 -4.14 -9.18 10.06
CA LEU A 92 -3.97 -10.02 8.87
C LEU A 92 -3.08 -11.24 9.14
N LEU A 93 -1.96 -11.05 9.83
CA LEU A 93 -1.04 -12.14 10.17
C LEU A 93 -1.69 -13.16 11.11
N LEU A 94 -2.48 -12.69 12.08
CA LEU A 94 -3.23 -13.52 13.02
C LEU A 94 -4.46 -14.19 12.38
N ALA A 95 -5.02 -13.60 11.32
CA ALA A 95 -6.14 -14.18 10.58
C ALA A 95 -5.71 -15.32 9.65
N ASP A 96 -4.43 -15.35 9.25
CA ASP A 96 -3.91 -16.39 8.41
C ASP A 96 -3.66 -17.68 9.21
N VAL A 97 -4.48 -18.68 8.93
CA VAL A 97 -4.45 -20.02 9.54
C VAL A 97 -3.35 -20.93 8.97
N SER A 98 -2.66 -20.51 7.90
CA SER A 98 -1.54 -21.28 7.33
C SER A 98 -0.23 -21.14 8.10
N ASN A 99 -0.19 -20.21 9.07
CA ASN A 99 0.92 -20.03 9.98
C ASN A 99 0.47 -20.21 11.44
N ASP A 100 1.42 -20.49 12.31
CA ASP A 100 1.21 -20.65 13.76
C ASP A 100 1.45 -19.36 14.55
N VAL A 101 1.62 -18.21 13.87
CA VAL A 101 1.96 -16.94 14.51
C VAL A 101 0.86 -16.49 15.46
N THR A 102 1.22 -16.28 16.72
CA THR A 102 0.35 -15.78 17.79
C THR A 102 0.68 -14.35 18.19
N LEU A 103 -0.19 -13.75 19.03
CA LEU A 103 0.05 -12.39 19.53
C LEU A 103 1.35 -12.31 20.35
N SER A 104 1.65 -13.33 21.16
CA SER A 104 2.89 -13.36 21.95
C SER A 104 4.13 -13.37 21.07
N GLN A 105 4.12 -14.10 19.94
CA GLN A 105 5.23 -14.09 18.99
C GLN A 105 5.36 -12.74 18.29
N ILE A 106 4.24 -12.11 17.90
CA ILE A 106 4.24 -10.75 17.34
C ILE A 106 4.88 -9.77 18.32
N GLU A 107 4.50 -9.81 19.59
CA GLU A 107 5.08 -8.95 20.63
C GLU A 107 6.60 -9.15 20.74
N LYS A 108 7.10 -10.39 20.67
CA LYS A 108 8.54 -10.68 20.64
C LYS A 108 9.23 -10.00 19.45
N TYR A 109 8.66 -10.07 18.24
CA TYR A 109 9.23 -9.38 17.07
C TYR A 109 9.25 -7.87 17.26
N THR A 110 8.19 -7.29 17.81
CA THR A 110 8.11 -5.83 18.02
C THR A 110 9.13 -5.28 19.03
N ARG A 111 9.70 -6.11 19.91
CA ARG A 111 10.80 -5.70 20.79
C ARG A 111 12.06 -5.27 20.02
N TYR A 112 12.24 -5.80 18.82
CA TYR A 112 13.33 -5.42 17.92
C TYR A 112 12.96 -4.23 17.01
N GLY A 113 11.81 -3.61 17.24
CA GLY A 113 11.27 -2.51 16.43
C GLY A 113 10.24 -2.96 15.40
N HIS A 114 9.78 -2.02 14.58
CA HIS A 114 8.70 -2.26 13.62
C HIS A 114 9.20 -2.72 12.24
N GLY A 115 10.53 -2.78 12.05
CA GLY A 115 11.18 -3.24 10.82
C GLY A 115 11.33 -2.19 9.74
N LEU A 116 11.24 -0.91 10.11
CA LEU A 116 11.48 0.24 9.25
C LEU A 116 12.46 1.20 9.92
N GLY A 117 13.19 1.95 9.11
CA GLY A 117 14.03 3.06 9.53
C GLY A 117 13.96 4.20 8.52
N THR A 118 14.08 5.44 8.98
CA THR A 118 14.24 6.61 8.12
C THR A 118 15.60 7.24 8.33
N MET A 119 16.11 7.89 7.27
CA MET A 119 17.25 8.79 7.33
C MET A 119 16.98 10.03 6.46
N SER A 120 17.77 11.07 6.66
CA SER A 120 17.77 12.27 5.81
C SER A 120 19.15 12.43 5.19
N GLU A 121 19.21 12.82 3.93
CA GLU A 121 20.44 13.26 3.28
C GLU A 121 20.62 14.78 3.42
N ASP A 122 21.69 15.22 4.08
CA ASP A 122 21.91 16.64 4.43
C ASP A 122 22.06 17.58 3.22
N ARG A 123 22.45 17.05 2.06
CA ARG A 123 22.76 17.86 0.86
C ARG A 123 21.58 18.07 -0.07
N SER A 124 20.53 17.28 0.09
CA SER A 124 19.34 17.29 -0.76
C SER A 124 18.23 18.11 -0.08
N LYS A 125 17.35 18.72 -0.88
CA LYS A 125 16.15 19.37 -0.34
C LYS A 125 15.05 18.35 -0.13
N PHE A 126 14.06 18.69 0.70
CA PHE A 126 12.84 17.92 0.77
C PHE A 126 12.09 18.02 -0.58
N PRO A 127 11.48 16.93 -1.08
CA PRO A 127 11.38 15.59 -0.50
C PRO A 127 12.53 14.63 -0.87
N GLU A 128 13.45 15.02 -1.75
CA GLU A 128 14.52 14.15 -2.25
C GLU A 128 15.49 13.68 -1.17
N SER A 129 15.66 14.46 -0.10
CA SER A 129 16.50 14.11 1.05
C SER A 129 15.92 13.00 1.92
N GLU A 130 14.63 12.71 1.82
CA GLU A 130 13.95 11.77 2.72
C GLU A 130 14.04 10.34 2.19
N LEU A 131 14.70 9.48 2.97
CA LEU A 131 14.94 8.08 2.61
C LEU A 131 14.36 7.14 3.67
N LEU A 132 13.73 6.07 3.20
CA LEU A 132 13.23 4.97 4.00
C LEU A 132 14.08 3.71 3.75
N MET A 133 14.18 2.84 4.75
CA MET A 133 14.78 1.52 4.62
C MET A 133 13.93 0.47 5.35
N ILE A 134 13.91 -0.75 4.82
CA ILE A 134 13.37 -1.93 5.50
C ILE A 134 14.51 -2.54 6.31
N LEU A 135 14.31 -2.73 7.61
CA LEU A 135 15.32 -3.37 8.47
C LEU A 135 15.13 -4.88 8.45
N ALA A 136 16.19 -5.68 8.59
CA ALA A 136 16.12 -7.14 8.58
C ALA A 136 15.48 -7.75 9.85
N ASN A 137 15.22 -6.93 10.87
CA ASN A 137 14.60 -7.32 12.13
C ASN A 137 13.27 -6.59 12.37
N GLY A 138 12.55 -6.98 13.41
CA GLY A 138 11.27 -6.37 13.77
C GLY A 138 10.05 -7.01 13.08
N PHE A 139 8.90 -6.34 13.18
CA PHE A 139 7.64 -6.87 12.68
C PHE A 139 7.57 -6.98 11.14
N LEU A 140 7.94 -5.92 10.41
CA LEU A 140 7.71 -5.89 8.96
C LEU A 140 8.38 -7.06 8.20
N PRO A 141 9.64 -7.44 8.45
CA PRO A 141 10.23 -8.62 7.80
C PRO A 141 9.49 -9.93 8.08
N CYS A 142 8.99 -10.10 9.31
CA CYS A 142 8.18 -11.27 9.66
C CYS A 142 6.87 -11.27 8.86
N PHE A 143 6.21 -10.12 8.77
CA PHE A 143 5.00 -9.96 7.97
C PHE A 143 5.26 -10.21 6.47
N LEU A 144 6.32 -9.61 5.92
CA LEU A 144 6.72 -9.80 4.52
C LEU A 144 7.01 -11.26 4.19
N LYS A 145 7.75 -11.96 5.06
CA LYS A 145 8.03 -13.39 4.91
C LYS A 145 6.75 -14.22 4.93
N ALA A 146 5.81 -13.91 5.83
CA ALA A 146 4.51 -14.58 5.88
C ALA A 146 3.66 -14.32 4.61
N CYS A 147 3.82 -13.16 3.98
CA CYS A 147 3.22 -12.85 2.68
C CYS A 147 3.98 -13.43 1.48
N GLY A 148 5.07 -14.20 1.69
CA GLY A 148 5.83 -14.85 0.62
C GLY A 148 6.88 -13.97 -0.05
N TYR A 149 7.23 -12.81 0.50
CA TYR A 149 8.29 -11.96 -0.03
C TYR A 149 9.69 -12.46 0.35
N ASP A 150 10.64 -12.34 -0.58
CA ASP A 150 12.07 -12.54 -0.31
C ASP A 150 12.68 -11.27 0.31
N ILE A 151 12.88 -11.29 1.61
CA ILE A 151 13.39 -10.17 2.39
C ILE A 151 14.90 -9.91 2.19
N ALA A 152 15.68 -10.88 1.72
CA ALA A 152 17.15 -10.77 1.68
C ALA A 152 17.62 -9.64 0.75
N ASN A 153 16.90 -9.44 -0.35
CA ASN A 153 17.18 -8.41 -1.35
C ASN A 153 16.51 -7.05 -1.05
N MET A 154 15.67 -6.99 -0.01
CA MET A 154 14.88 -5.81 0.34
C MET A 154 15.39 -5.10 1.59
N ALA A 155 15.89 -5.88 2.55
CA ALA A 155 16.20 -5.38 3.89
C ALA A 155 17.69 -5.08 4.08
N VAL A 156 17.95 -4.11 4.96
CA VAL A 156 19.29 -3.78 5.47
C VAL A 156 19.49 -4.38 6.86
N ASN A 157 20.71 -4.84 7.16
CA ASN A 157 21.01 -5.54 8.42
C ASN A 157 21.18 -4.60 9.62
N ARG A 158 21.43 -3.32 9.37
CA ARG A 158 21.56 -2.28 10.40
C ARG A 158 20.82 -1.03 9.98
N ARG A 159 20.44 -0.22 10.96
CA ARG A 159 19.91 1.12 10.71
C ARG A 159 21.06 2.07 10.40
N TYR A 160 20.93 2.81 9.32
CA TYR A 160 21.83 3.89 8.94
C TYR A 160 21.24 5.24 9.35
N ASN A 161 22.09 6.16 9.82
CA ASN A 161 21.66 7.51 10.21
C ASN A 161 22.06 8.57 9.18
N ASN A 162 23.06 8.29 8.34
CA ASN A 162 23.47 9.15 7.24
C ASN A 162 23.82 8.33 6.00
N ILE A 163 23.75 8.97 4.84
CA ILE A 163 23.99 8.33 3.54
C ILE A 163 25.45 7.88 3.35
N GLY A 164 26.40 8.57 4.01
CA GLY A 164 27.83 8.27 3.91
C GLY A 164 28.24 6.95 4.58
N GLU A 165 27.43 6.48 5.53
CA GLU A 165 27.61 5.19 6.22
C GLU A 165 27.01 4.00 5.47
N VAL A 166 26.24 4.24 4.39
CA VAL A 166 25.50 3.19 3.70
C VAL A 166 26.45 2.39 2.82
N ASP A 167 26.52 1.09 3.11
CA ASP A 167 27.30 0.14 2.34
C ASP A 167 26.78 0.06 0.88
N ASP A 168 27.68 -0.10 -0.11
CA ASP A 168 27.30 -0.07 -1.53
C ASP A 168 26.22 -1.11 -1.90
N VAL A 169 26.22 -2.25 -1.21
CA VAL A 169 25.22 -3.32 -1.36
C VAL A 169 23.82 -2.92 -0.87
N ASP A 170 23.74 -1.96 0.06
CA ASP A 170 22.50 -1.51 0.67
C ASP A 170 21.95 -0.22 0.03
N LYS A 171 22.76 0.53 -0.73
CA LYS A 171 22.32 1.74 -1.44
C LYS A 171 21.08 1.51 -2.33
N PRO A 172 20.98 0.42 -3.12
CA PRO A 172 19.78 0.15 -3.93
C PRO A 172 18.53 -0.18 -3.11
N LYS A 173 18.67 -0.47 -1.81
CA LYS A 173 17.57 -0.81 -0.89
C LYS A 173 17.00 0.43 -0.18
N LEU A 174 17.63 1.59 -0.36
CA LEU A 174 17.08 2.85 0.13
C LEU A 174 15.92 3.27 -0.77
N ILE A 175 14.84 3.68 -0.14
CA ILE A 175 13.59 4.06 -0.78
C ILE A 175 13.46 5.57 -0.68
N PRO A 176 13.61 6.32 -1.77
CA PRO A 176 13.28 7.74 -1.80
C PRO A 176 11.80 7.95 -1.50
N LEU A 177 11.48 8.97 -0.71
CA LEU A 177 10.09 9.31 -0.38
C LEU A 177 9.25 9.54 -1.64
N ALA A 178 9.79 10.26 -2.63
CA ALA A 178 9.10 10.54 -3.89
C ALA A 178 8.73 9.28 -4.68
N ASP A 179 9.51 8.20 -4.54
CA ASP A 179 9.30 6.90 -5.18
C ASP A 179 8.32 6.03 -4.37
N LEU A 180 8.28 6.18 -3.05
CA LEU A 180 7.22 5.57 -2.25
C LEU A 180 5.85 6.19 -2.60
N LEU A 181 5.78 7.52 -2.60
CA LEU A 181 4.54 8.26 -2.91
C LEU A 181 4.06 8.04 -4.34
N SER A 182 4.97 7.78 -5.29
CA SER A 182 4.62 7.50 -6.69
C SER A 182 3.82 6.21 -6.88
N ARG A 183 3.69 5.39 -5.83
CA ARG A 183 3.04 4.08 -5.83
C ARG A 183 1.74 4.03 -5.03
N ILE A 184 1.24 5.20 -4.59
CA ILE A 184 -0.05 5.34 -3.91
C ILE A 184 -1.03 5.97 -4.91
N PRO A 185 -1.89 5.19 -5.58
CA PRO A 185 -2.71 5.71 -6.69
C PRO A 185 -3.72 6.79 -6.28
N GLU A 186 -4.20 6.74 -5.05
CA GLU A 186 -5.25 7.63 -4.57
C GLU A 186 -4.81 9.09 -4.45
N ILE A 187 -3.52 9.35 -4.20
CA ILE A 187 -2.98 10.71 -4.08
C ILE A 187 -2.52 11.28 -5.44
N LYS A 188 -2.91 10.66 -6.56
CA LYS A 188 -2.48 11.04 -7.92
C LYS A 188 -2.55 12.55 -8.18
N PRO A 189 -3.68 13.24 -7.93
CA PRO A 189 -3.84 14.62 -8.39
C PRO A 189 -2.76 15.54 -7.79
N ILE A 190 -2.59 15.47 -6.48
CA ILE A 190 -1.61 16.28 -5.76
C ILE A 190 -0.19 15.82 -6.03
N TYR A 191 0.05 14.50 -6.13
CA TYR A 191 1.37 13.97 -6.51
C TYR A 191 1.83 14.54 -7.86
N VAL A 192 0.97 14.48 -8.88
CA VAL A 192 1.28 14.96 -10.23
C VAL A 192 1.51 16.48 -10.22
N GLU A 193 0.76 17.20 -9.39
CA GLU A 193 0.93 18.64 -9.23
C GLU A 193 2.28 19.01 -8.59
N LEU A 194 2.74 18.28 -7.58
CA LEU A 194 3.99 18.57 -6.89
C LEU A 194 5.23 18.08 -7.65
N PHE A 195 5.19 16.85 -8.17
CA PHE A 195 6.36 16.20 -8.75
C PHE A 195 6.47 16.34 -10.28
N LYS A 196 5.42 16.85 -10.94
CA LYS A 196 5.36 17.07 -12.39
C LYS A 196 5.84 15.86 -13.22
N ARG A 197 5.49 14.64 -12.79
CA ARG A 197 5.91 13.38 -13.43
C ARG A 197 4.81 12.33 -13.42
N GLN A 198 4.94 11.30 -14.27
CA GLN A 198 4.09 10.11 -14.22
C GLN A 198 4.41 9.31 -12.94
N PRO A 199 3.42 8.99 -12.10
CA PRO A 199 3.60 8.07 -10.97
C PRO A 199 4.09 6.68 -11.43
N ASP A 200 4.70 5.90 -10.54
CA ASP A 200 5.21 4.56 -10.85
C ASP A 200 4.08 3.50 -10.81
N TYR A 201 2.93 3.84 -11.39
CA TYR A 201 1.85 2.92 -11.71
C TYR A 201 1.23 3.32 -13.05
N LEU A 202 0.49 2.39 -13.66
CA LEU A 202 -0.10 2.58 -14.98
C LEU A 202 -1.49 1.94 -15.07
N SER A 203 -2.48 2.73 -15.49
CA SER A 203 -3.73 2.20 -16.00
C SER A 203 -3.59 1.91 -17.49
N TYR A 204 -3.80 0.67 -17.90
CA TYR A 204 -3.69 0.26 -19.29
C TYR A 204 -4.72 -0.81 -19.66
N ARG A 205 -4.91 -1.02 -20.96
CA ARG A 205 -5.71 -2.09 -21.56
C ARG A 205 -4.83 -2.96 -22.43
N ILE A 206 -5.20 -4.23 -22.51
CA ILE A 206 -4.52 -5.25 -23.32
C ILE A 206 -5.48 -5.67 -24.42
N GLN A 207 -5.01 -5.69 -25.66
CA GLN A 207 -5.71 -6.30 -26.79
C GLN A 207 -4.87 -7.44 -27.34
N LYS A 208 -5.36 -8.67 -27.25
CA LYS A 208 -4.66 -9.85 -27.78
C LYS A 208 -4.63 -9.83 -29.31
N ILE A 209 -3.51 -10.22 -29.89
CA ILE A 209 -3.36 -10.40 -31.33
C ILE A 209 -3.67 -11.88 -31.64
N PRO A 210 -4.73 -12.19 -32.41
CA PRO A 210 -5.10 -13.58 -32.71
C PRO A 210 -3.96 -14.38 -33.33
N GLY A 211 -3.76 -15.62 -32.86
CA GLY A 211 -2.77 -16.55 -33.39
C GLY A 211 -1.33 -16.36 -32.89
N ASN A 212 -1.05 -15.33 -32.09
CA ASN A 212 0.27 -15.06 -31.52
C ASN A 212 0.17 -14.84 -29.99
N ASN A 213 1.24 -15.15 -29.24
CA ASN A 213 1.39 -14.77 -27.82
C ASN A 213 1.80 -13.29 -27.67
N LEU A 214 1.18 -12.42 -28.47
CA LEU A 214 1.48 -11.00 -28.56
C LEU A 214 0.24 -10.17 -28.23
N VAL A 215 0.46 -9.01 -27.63
CA VAL A 215 -0.58 -8.08 -27.22
C VAL A 215 -0.25 -6.65 -27.61
N HIS A 216 -1.27 -5.86 -27.94
CA HIS A 216 -1.17 -4.42 -27.94
C HIS A 216 -1.49 -3.87 -26.55
N ILE A 217 -0.64 -2.98 -26.06
CA ILE A 217 -0.83 -2.29 -24.78
C ILE A 217 -1.29 -0.88 -25.10
N THR A 218 -2.40 -0.45 -24.50
CA THR A 218 -2.94 0.91 -24.65
C THR A 218 -3.06 1.58 -23.28
N ALA A 219 -2.36 2.69 -23.08
CA ALA A 219 -2.44 3.52 -21.87
C ALA A 219 -3.21 4.83 -22.15
N PRO A 220 -4.46 4.96 -21.69
CA PRO A 220 -5.27 6.16 -21.95
C PRO A 220 -4.80 7.36 -21.11
N PHE A 221 -4.79 8.56 -21.69
CA PHE A 221 -4.36 9.77 -20.97
C PHE A 221 -5.28 10.13 -19.81
N TYR A 222 -6.60 9.97 -19.96
CA TYR A 222 -7.57 10.37 -18.91
C TYR A 222 -7.46 9.55 -17.61
N ARG A 223 -6.87 8.35 -17.64
CA ARG A 223 -6.65 7.52 -16.44
C ARG A 223 -5.26 7.73 -15.82
N ASN A 224 -4.30 8.20 -16.61
CA ASN A 224 -2.92 8.40 -16.20
C ASN A 224 -2.64 9.89 -15.93
N SER A 225 -1.37 10.29 -15.79
CA SER A 225 -1.01 11.71 -15.62
C SER A 225 -0.80 12.40 -16.98
N PRO A 226 -0.86 13.75 -17.03
CA PRO A 226 -0.48 14.52 -18.22
C PRO A 226 0.99 14.35 -18.63
N TYR A 227 1.83 13.76 -17.77
CA TYR A 227 3.25 13.49 -18.02
C TYR A 227 3.48 12.06 -18.54
N LEU A 228 2.41 11.30 -18.83
CA LEU A 228 2.52 9.97 -19.44
C LEU A 228 3.28 10.06 -20.77
N ASN A 229 4.28 9.20 -20.94
CA ASN A 229 5.08 9.10 -22.15
C ASN A 229 5.57 7.66 -22.34
N ALA A 230 6.21 7.39 -23.49
CA ALA A 230 6.70 6.06 -23.80
C ALA A 230 7.72 5.52 -22.78
N ASP A 231 8.61 6.38 -22.27
CA ASP A 231 9.62 5.98 -21.27
C ASP A 231 8.99 5.61 -19.93
N SER A 232 7.99 6.35 -19.47
CA SER A 232 7.30 6.01 -18.23
C SER A 232 6.51 4.72 -18.34
N ILE A 233 5.86 4.46 -19.49
CA ILE A 233 5.21 3.15 -19.74
C ILE A 233 6.25 2.04 -19.73
N ARG A 234 7.38 2.21 -20.44
CA ARG A 234 8.46 1.21 -20.46
C ARG A 234 9.00 0.94 -19.07
N LYS A 235 9.24 1.98 -18.27
CA LYS A 235 9.73 1.88 -16.89
C LYS A 235 8.75 1.09 -16.01
N VAL A 236 7.48 1.48 -15.98
CA VAL A 236 6.46 0.83 -15.14
C VAL A 236 6.22 -0.61 -15.58
N LEU A 237 6.23 -0.86 -16.89
CA LEU A 237 5.98 -2.19 -17.44
C LEU A 237 7.25 -3.04 -17.62
N GLY A 238 8.44 -2.54 -17.32
CA GLY A 238 9.69 -3.27 -17.57
C GLY A 238 9.87 -3.67 -19.05
N LEU A 239 9.39 -2.85 -19.99
CA LEU A 239 9.46 -3.14 -21.42
C LEU A 239 10.83 -2.73 -21.98
N PRO A 240 11.35 -3.44 -23.00
CA PRO A 240 12.62 -3.09 -23.60
C PRO A 240 12.53 -1.76 -24.38
N PRO A 241 13.64 -1.01 -24.53
CA PRO A 241 13.68 0.26 -25.26
C PRO A 241 13.22 0.17 -26.72
N SER A 242 13.25 -1.03 -27.32
CA SER A 242 12.79 -1.28 -28.68
C SER A 242 11.27 -1.17 -28.85
N VAL A 243 10.48 -1.27 -27.77
CA VAL A 243 9.02 -1.11 -27.86
C VAL A 243 8.66 0.35 -28.10
N GLN A 244 8.09 0.62 -29.27
CA GLN A 244 7.66 1.94 -29.71
C GLN A 244 6.16 2.15 -29.50
N PHE A 245 5.79 3.40 -29.24
CA PHE A 245 4.40 3.81 -29.00
C PHE A 245 3.98 4.87 -30.00
N ILE A 246 2.71 4.86 -30.36
CA ILE A 246 2.04 5.90 -31.14
C ILE A 246 0.93 6.52 -30.29
N GLU A 247 0.70 7.81 -30.49
CA GLU A 247 -0.52 8.45 -29.98
C GLU A 247 -1.70 7.95 -30.79
N ILE A 248 -2.76 7.57 -30.09
CA ILE A 248 -4.04 7.18 -30.69
C ILE A 248 -5.11 8.18 -30.28
N ASP A 249 -6.04 8.42 -31.20
CA ASP A 249 -7.28 9.13 -30.97
C ASP A 249 -8.41 8.35 -31.65
N GLU A 250 -8.91 7.33 -30.94
CA GLU A 250 -9.93 6.42 -31.45
C GLU A 250 -11.14 6.46 -30.52
N TYR A 251 -12.34 6.64 -31.08
CA TYR A 251 -13.60 6.66 -30.31
C TYR A 251 -13.64 7.68 -29.14
N GLY A 252 -12.90 8.79 -29.28
CA GLY A 252 -12.81 9.83 -28.24
C GLY A 252 -11.86 9.49 -27.08
N GLU A 253 -11.14 8.36 -27.15
CA GLU A 253 -10.13 8.00 -26.15
C GLU A 253 -8.72 8.25 -26.68
N ARG A 254 -8.09 9.30 -26.16
CA ARG A 254 -6.69 9.61 -26.44
C ARG A 254 -5.74 8.85 -25.51
N GLY A 255 -4.61 8.39 -26.04
CA GLY A 255 -3.59 7.68 -25.26
C GLY A 255 -2.39 7.22 -26.08
N LEU A 256 -1.56 6.38 -25.46
CA LEU A 256 -0.40 5.77 -26.12
C LEU A 256 -0.65 4.27 -26.33
N ARG A 257 -0.44 3.78 -27.57
CA ARG A 257 -0.55 2.37 -27.93
C ARG A 257 0.77 1.85 -28.51
N THR A 258 1.12 0.60 -28.19
CA THR A 258 2.28 -0.05 -28.82
C THR A 258 2.07 -0.20 -30.33
N THR A 259 3.08 0.18 -31.12
CA THR A 259 3.08 0.09 -32.59
C THR A 259 3.04 -1.35 -33.10
N SER A 260 3.73 -2.24 -32.39
CA SER A 260 3.76 -3.67 -32.65
C SER A 260 3.23 -4.45 -31.45
N GLY A 261 2.91 -5.73 -31.69
CA GLY A 261 2.63 -6.67 -30.61
C GLY A 261 3.84 -6.84 -29.68
N VAL A 262 3.57 -6.85 -28.39
CA VAL A 262 4.52 -7.10 -27.31
C VAL A 262 4.22 -8.47 -26.72
N ALA A 263 5.24 -9.23 -26.29
CA ALA A 263 5.03 -10.54 -25.71
C ALA A 263 4.10 -10.49 -24.48
N GLU A 264 3.13 -11.40 -24.44
CA GLU A 264 2.08 -11.40 -23.41
C GLU A 264 2.64 -11.53 -21.98
N TYR A 265 3.77 -12.23 -21.80
CA TYR A 265 4.41 -12.38 -20.49
C TYR A 265 4.80 -11.04 -19.83
N PHE A 266 4.94 -9.96 -20.62
CA PHE A 266 5.20 -8.65 -20.05
C PHE A 266 4.01 -8.14 -19.24
N VAL A 267 2.80 -8.63 -19.45
CA VAL A 267 1.60 -8.17 -18.74
C VAL A 267 0.84 -9.29 -18.05
N ASP A 268 1.13 -10.54 -18.40
CA ASP A 268 0.55 -11.72 -17.77
C ASP A 268 0.93 -11.84 -16.29
N GLY A 269 0.00 -12.36 -15.49
CA GLY A 269 0.18 -12.54 -14.04
C GLY A 269 0.32 -11.26 -13.22
N ARG A 270 0.29 -10.07 -13.84
CA ARG A 270 0.37 -8.80 -13.12
C ARG A 270 -0.88 -8.54 -12.31
N ARG A 271 -0.70 -8.34 -11.01
CA ARG A 271 -1.80 -7.95 -10.11
C ARG A 271 -2.22 -6.51 -10.39
N ILE A 272 -3.49 -6.34 -10.74
CA ILE A 272 -4.11 -5.03 -10.84
C ILE A 272 -4.55 -4.59 -9.45
N TYR A 273 -4.16 -3.38 -9.07
CA TYR A 273 -4.66 -2.68 -7.90
C TYR A 273 -5.98 -2.01 -8.26
N GLU A 274 -6.96 -2.16 -7.38
CA GLU A 274 -8.31 -1.66 -7.56
C GLU A 274 -8.74 -0.95 -6.28
N SER A 275 -9.29 0.25 -6.42
CA SER A 275 -9.70 1.11 -5.31
C SER A 275 -10.99 1.82 -5.66
N VAL A 276 -11.75 2.22 -4.64
CA VAL A 276 -12.96 3.05 -4.83
C VAL A 276 -12.63 4.52 -5.04
N MET A 277 -11.37 4.89 -4.83
CA MET A 277 -10.87 6.27 -4.92
C MET A 277 -9.79 6.45 -6.01
N ALA A 278 -9.44 5.38 -6.73
CA ALA A 278 -8.49 5.44 -7.83
C ALA A 278 -8.91 4.51 -8.98
N TYR A 279 -8.43 4.80 -10.19
CA TYR A 279 -8.60 3.89 -11.31
C TYR A 279 -7.83 2.59 -11.10
N ASP A 280 -8.38 1.51 -11.65
CA ASP A 280 -7.67 0.24 -11.72
C ASP A 280 -6.33 0.43 -12.45
N CYS A 281 -5.25 -0.01 -11.83
CA CYS A 281 -3.90 0.20 -12.35
C CYS A 281 -2.96 -0.92 -11.91
N TYR A 282 -1.88 -1.10 -12.68
CA TYR A 282 -0.74 -1.87 -12.22
C TYR A 282 0.23 -0.95 -11.51
N VAL A 283 0.58 -1.28 -10.26
CA VAL A 283 1.57 -0.54 -9.48
C VAL A 283 2.93 -1.20 -9.64
N SER A 284 3.94 -0.44 -10.06
CA SER A 284 5.29 -0.96 -10.25
C SER A 284 5.88 -1.38 -8.90
N PRO A 285 6.44 -2.59 -8.78
CA PRO A 285 7.01 -3.04 -7.53
C PRO A 285 8.12 -2.10 -7.02
N LEU A 286 8.17 -1.95 -5.69
CA LEU A 286 9.24 -1.29 -4.96
C LEU A 286 10.03 -2.35 -4.20
N LEU A 287 11.28 -2.58 -4.59
CA LEU A 287 12.10 -3.69 -4.06
C LEU A 287 11.37 -5.06 -4.17
N GLY A 288 10.56 -5.26 -5.21
CA GLY A 288 9.76 -6.49 -5.38
C GLY A 288 8.42 -6.51 -4.62
N ILE A 289 8.14 -5.52 -3.75
CA ILE A 289 6.83 -5.36 -3.11
C ILE A 289 5.90 -4.66 -4.09
N GLY A 290 4.75 -5.26 -4.42
CA GLY A 290 3.72 -4.68 -5.31
C GLY A 290 2.41 -4.36 -4.58
N ASP A 291 2.45 -4.24 -3.26
CA ASP A 291 1.27 -4.15 -2.41
C ASP A 291 1.10 -2.72 -1.85
N VAL A 292 0.07 -2.03 -2.31
CA VAL A 292 -0.25 -0.65 -1.90
C VAL A 292 -0.46 -0.51 -0.39
N LEU A 293 -1.04 -1.51 0.28
CA LEU A 293 -1.22 -1.47 1.74
C LEU A 293 0.13 -1.35 2.47
N LEU A 294 1.19 -1.96 1.91
CA LEU A 294 2.52 -1.87 2.48
C LEU A 294 3.16 -0.51 2.20
N PHE A 295 2.87 0.11 1.06
CA PHE A 295 3.30 1.48 0.77
C PHE A 295 2.62 2.49 1.69
N ASP A 296 1.32 2.34 1.94
CA ASP A 296 0.57 3.15 2.91
C ASP A 296 1.17 3.02 4.31
N PHE A 297 1.46 1.78 4.74
CA PHE A 297 2.08 1.52 6.04
C PHE A 297 3.48 2.15 6.16
N MET A 298 4.29 2.05 5.11
CA MET A 298 5.61 2.67 5.03
C MET A 298 5.54 4.19 5.10
N PHE A 299 4.59 4.81 4.40
CA PHE A 299 4.45 6.27 4.43
C PHE A 299 3.90 6.76 5.78
N LEU A 300 2.90 6.07 6.34
CA LEU A 300 2.42 6.34 7.70
C LEU A 300 3.53 6.20 8.75
N TYR A 301 4.44 5.22 8.60
CA TYR A 301 5.60 5.11 9.46
C TYR A 301 6.47 6.38 9.39
N THR A 302 6.80 6.82 8.18
CA THR A 302 7.58 8.04 7.93
C THR A 302 6.93 9.26 8.58
N LEU A 303 5.62 9.46 8.36
CA LEU A 303 4.85 10.53 9.01
C LEU A 303 4.92 10.44 10.54
N SER A 304 4.77 9.23 11.10
CA SER A 304 4.85 9.00 12.55
C SER A 304 6.22 9.35 13.14
N ILE A 305 7.30 9.22 12.34
CA ILE A 305 8.64 9.60 12.75
C ILE A 305 8.79 11.11 12.70
N TRP A 306 8.33 11.76 11.63
CA TRP A 306 8.41 13.22 11.50
C TRP A 306 7.73 13.94 12.66
N VAL A 307 6.47 13.56 12.96
CA VAL A 307 5.68 14.23 14.01
C VAL A 307 6.22 14.03 15.42
N ARG A 308 6.99 12.97 15.68
CA ARG A 308 7.53 12.66 17.01
C ARG A 308 8.98 13.07 17.22
N TYR A 309 9.80 12.92 16.18
CA TYR A 309 11.25 12.97 16.30
C TYR A 309 11.89 14.03 15.41
N ARG A 310 11.14 14.66 14.49
CA ARG A 310 11.66 15.74 13.63
C ARG A 310 10.73 16.97 13.65
N PRO A 311 10.57 17.61 14.82
CA PRO A 311 9.66 18.75 14.96
C PRO A 311 10.01 19.95 14.06
N ALA A 312 11.30 20.14 13.73
CA ALA A 312 11.72 21.18 12.79
C ALA A 312 11.18 20.92 11.37
N LEU A 313 11.43 19.74 10.80
CA LEU A 313 10.89 19.35 9.50
C LEU A 313 9.35 19.38 9.51
N TRP A 314 8.72 18.89 10.58
CA TRP A 314 7.27 18.93 10.69
C TRP A 314 6.73 20.35 10.65
N ARG A 315 7.38 21.32 11.30
CA ARG A 315 7.00 22.73 11.21
C ARG A 315 7.15 23.28 9.79
N GLU A 316 8.27 22.99 9.13
CA GLU A 316 8.49 23.39 7.73
C GLU A 316 7.41 22.84 6.79
N LEU A 317 6.95 21.60 7.01
CA LEU A 317 5.86 20.99 6.25
C LEU A 317 4.48 21.60 6.55
N MET A 318 4.26 22.15 7.74
CA MET A 318 2.94 22.66 8.14
C MET A 318 2.72 24.13 7.77
N GLU A 319 3.77 24.94 7.89
CA GLU A 319 3.70 26.41 7.80
C GLU A 319 5.00 27.08 7.30
N GLY A 320 6.02 26.30 6.90
CA GLY A 320 7.31 26.84 6.45
C GLY A 320 7.58 26.54 4.97
N ASP A 321 8.85 26.33 4.63
CA ASP A 321 9.32 26.26 3.24
C ASP A 321 8.81 25.04 2.46
N TYR A 322 8.24 24.04 3.15
CA TYR A 322 7.73 22.80 2.56
C TYR A 322 6.21 22.67 2.68
N ASP A 323 5.49 23.76 2.97
CA ASP A 323 4.04 23.77 3.16
C ASP A 323 3.23 23.33 1.93
N ALA A 324 3.80 23.44 0.74
CA ALA A 324 3.24 22.91 -0.51
C ALA A 324 2.96 21.40 -0.45
N PHE A 325 3.62 20.64 0.43
CA PHE A 325 3.39 19.22 0.63
C PHE A 325 2.31 18.91 1.68
N ARG A 326 1.85 19.91 2.46
CA ARG A 326 0.77 19.72 3.44
C ARG A 326 -0.52 19.19 2.81
N PRO A 327 -1.01 19.70 1.66
CA PRO A 327 -2.21 19.14 1.02
C PRO A 327 -2.06 17.66 0.68
N LEU A 328 -0.86 17.22 0.27
CA LEU A 328 -0.60 15.80 -0.02
C LEU A 328 -0.75 14.93 1.24
N ILE A 329 -0.25 15.40 2.38
CA ILE A 329 -0.36 14.68 3.66
C ILE A 329 -1.82 14.62 4.12
N VAL A 330 -2.55 15.72 4.00
CA VAL A 330 -3.98 15.79 4.37
C VAL A 330 -4.82 14.87 3.48
N ASP A 331 -4.60 14.91 2.16
CA ASP A 331 -5.29 14.06 1.20
C ASP A 331 -4.96 12.59 1.47
N PHE A 332 -3.68 12.25 1.61
CA PHE A 332 -3.26 10.89 1.95
C PHE A 332 -3.97 10.36 3.20
N LEU A 333 -3.99 11.11 4.30
CA LEU A 333 -4.63 10.64 5.54
C LEU A 333 -6.14 10.49 5.37
N THR A 334 -6.80 11.44 4.70
CA THR A 334 -8.24 11.37 4.39
C THR A 334 -8.57 10.11 3.59
N VAL A 335 -7.77 9.80 2.58
CA VAL A 335 -7.93 8.57 1.79
C VAL A 335 -7.61 7.33 2.64
N ALA A 336 -6.52 7.35 3.41
CA ALA A 336 -6.07 6.23 4.22
C ALA A 336 -7.13 5.76 5.23
N GLU A 337 -7.91 6.70 5.80
CA GLU A 337 -9.04 6.40 6.69
C GLU A 337 -10.08 5.46 6.04
N ARG A 338 -10.28 5.59 4.73
CA ARG A 338 -11.23 4.76 3.97
C ARG A 338 -10.57 3.52 3.37
N ILE A 339 -9.42 3.68 2.72
CA ILE A 339 -8.86 2.64 1.86
C ILE A 339 -8.17 1.53 2.66
N ILE A 340 -7.35 1.88 3.67
CA ILE A 340 -6.61 0.88 4.45
C ILE A 340 -7.57 -0.10 5.15
N PRO A 341 -8.61 0.35 5.90
CA PRO A 341 -9.59 -0.55 6.51
C PRO A 341 -10.33 -1.41 5.48
N ASN A 342 -10.66 -0.86 4.30
CA ASN A 342 -11.35 -1.62 3.25
C ASN A 342 -10.46 -2.70 2.64
N ILE A 343 -9.18 -2.42 2.37
CA ILE A 343 -8.23 -3.41 1.84
C ILE A 343 -8.07 -4.55 2.84
N VAL A 344 -7.94 -4.23 4.14
CA VAL A 344 -7.79 -5.23 5.20
C VAL A 344 -9.05 -6.08 5.33
N LEU A 345 -10.24 -5.46 5.33
CA LEU A 345 -11.51 -6.18 5.32
C LEU A 345 -11.60 -7.14 4.13
N ASN A 346 -11.19 -6.69 2.94
CA ASN A 346 -11.23 -7.52 1.74
C ASN A 346 -10.34 -8.76 1.89
N ARG A 347 -9.14 -8.59 2.46
CA ARG A 347 -8.19 -9.69 2.69
C ARG A 347 -8.65 -10.66 3.78
N LEU A 348 -9.24 -10.16 4.86
CA LEU A 348 -9.75 -11.00 5.94
C LEU A 348 -10.82 -11.97 5.40
N TYR A 349 -11.72 -11.51 4.53
CA TYR A 349 -12.80 -12.36 4.01
C TYR A 349 -12.51 -12.99 2.64
N ASP A 350 -11.32 -12.77 2.07
CA ASP A 350 -10.99 -13.09 0.67
C ASP A 350 -12.12 -12.69 -0.31
N ARG A 351 -12.63 -11.47 -0.14
CA ARG A 351 -13.81 -10.95 -0.83
C ARG A 351 -13.64 -9.47 -1.11
N LYS A 352 -14.02 -9.02 -2.30
CA LYS A 352 -14.03 -7.58 -2.63
C LYS A 352 -15.36 -6.98 -2.14
N PHE A 353 -15.30 -6.13 -1.12
CA PHE A 353 -16.42 -5.30 -0.67
C PHE A 353 -16.36 -3.92 -1.31
N LEU A 354 -17.44 -3.52 -1.98
CA LEU A 354 -17.61 -2.17 -2.51
C LEU A 354 -18.64 -1.41 -1.66
N PHE A 355 -18.17 -0.40 -0.92
CA PHE A 355 -19.01 0.53 -0.18
C PHE A 355 -19.11 1.86 -0.95
N ALA A 356 -20.26 2.09 -1.57
CA ALA A 356 -20.50 3.32 -2.33
C ALA A 356 -21.98 3.73 -2.26
N GLY A 357 -22.23 5.04 -2.38
CA GLY A 357 -23.58 5.62 -2.42
C GLY A 357 -24.28 5.29 -3.74
N PHE A 358 -25.61 5.43 -3.77
CA PHE A 358 -26.44 5.04 -4.92
C PHE A 358 -26.04 5.72 -6.25
N SER A 359 -25.42 6.90 -6.20
CA SER A 359 -24.98 7.68 -7.37
C SER A 359 -23.67 7.21 -8.00
N TYR A 360 -22.85 6.42 -7.30
CA TYR A 360 -21.64 5.83 -7.88
C TYR A 360 -21.95 4.61 -8.78
N TYR A 361 -23.22 4.27 -8.92
CA TYR A 361 -23.70 3.11 -9.68
C TYR A 361 -24.36 3.48 -11.01
N SER A 362 -24.39 4.76 -11.39
CA SER A 362 -24.88 5.23 -12.69
C SER A 362 -23.76 5.34 -13.72
#